data_AF-A0AAW9CBJ8-F1
#
_entry.id   AF-A0AAW9CBJ8-F1
#
_cell.length_a   1.000
_cell.length_b   1.000
_cell.length_c   1.000
_cell.angle_alpha   90.00
_cell.angle_beta   90.00
_cell.angle_gamma   90.00
#
_symmetry.space_group_name_H-M   'P 1'
#
loop_
_entity.id
_entity.type
_entity.pdbx_description
1 polymer ?
#
loop_
_entity_poly.entity_id
_entity_poly.type
_entity_poly.pdbx_seq_one_letter_code
_entity_poly.pdbx_strand_id
1 'polypeptide(L)'
;MNWAHVILAGYIGAVIAVIVGVFRKKGWVGKAAGAVIFVVAIIGWNLFDVHYLIPRMSPDYGQTEEQKFESAMMAMPTFQVIKEQDPAFWQHILELSVQMKKAGKDQQQIIDAIQPQILQLQMARLQQAPDANVVEYMKINLEQIAQAQASGDDVCFRFLFPAVKGGINPVKVISHEVLARRTESDARMMRAAYGPNKHTVTPQEKQQALADMQAIGPALVQRYGQDIDIMSDPNKGVGKEKVACGLVQDFWSQVLALPEANAAGVVRLALSPEMQ
;
A
#
# COMPACT_ATOMS: atom_id res chain seq x y z
N MET A 1 -23.32 2.81 7.88
CA MET A 1 -24.27 3.25 8.94
C MET A 1 -24.83 2.00 9.60
N ASN A 2 -24.51 1.75 10.87
CA ASN A 2 -24.90 0.51 11.54
C ASN A 2 -26.37 0.63 11.99
N TRP A 3 -27.31 0.17 11.16
CA TRP A 3 -28.76 0.30 11.39
C TRP A 3 -29.22 -0.28 12.74
N ALA A 4 -28.50 -1.27 13.27
CA ALA A 4 -28.76 -1.86 14.58
C ALA A 4 -28.62 -0.84 15.73
N HIS A 5 -27.64 0.07 15.67
CA HIS A 5 -27.46 1.13 16.68
C HIS A 5 -28.58 2.16 16.65
N VAL A 6 -29.05 2.54 15.46
CA VAL A 6 -30.13 3.51 15.29
C VAL A 6 -31.43 2.95 15.86
N ILE A 7 -31.72 1.67 15.61
CA ILE A 7 -32.90 0.98 16.14
C ILE A 7 -32.82 0.83 17.67
N LEU A 8 -31.65 0.46 18.21
CA LEU A 8 -31.44 0.32 19.66
C LEU A 8 -31.60 1.66 20.39
N ALA A 9 -31.02 2.73 19.86
CA ALA A 9 -31.16 4.08 20.41
C ALA A 9 -32.62 4.56 20.39
N GLY A 10 -33.35 4.28 19.30
CA GLY A 10 -34.77 4.58 19.19
C GLY A 10 -35.62 3.83 20.22
N TYR A 11 -35.34 2.53 20.43
CA TYR A 11 -36.04 1.72 21.43
C TYR A 11 -35.83 2.26 22.85
N ILE A 12 -34.60 2.61 23.20
CA ILE A 12 -34.25 3.06 24.55
C ILE A 12 -34.80 4.45 24.83
N GLY A 13 -34.79 5.35 23.84
CA GLY A 13 -35.48 6.63 23.93
C GLY A 13 -36.98 6.46 24.22
N ALA A 14 -37.64 5.49 23.57
CA ALA A 14 -39.04 5.18 23.83
C ALA A 14 -39.26 4.62 25.26
N VAL A 15 -38.40 3.71 25.74
CA VAL A 15 -38.48 3.17 27.10
C VAL A 15 -38.31 4.27 28.15
N ILE A 16 -37.32 5.15 28.00
CA ILE A 16 -37.08 6.27 28.92
C ILE A 16 -38.30 7.22 28.93
N ALA A 17 -38.87 7.52 27.76
CA ALA A 17 -40.07 8.36 27.65
C ALA A 17 -41.28 7.74 28.37
N VAL A 18 -41.49 6.43 28.24
CA VAL A 18 -42.56 5.71 28.93
C VAL A 18 -42.37 5.74 30.45
N ILE A 19 -41.16 5.49 30.95
CA ILE A 19 -40.85 5.51 32.40
C ILE A 19 -41.09 6.89 32.99
N VAL A 20 -40.57 7.95 32.34
CA VAL A 20 -40.78 9.34 32.77
C VAL A 20 -42.27 9.72 32.71
N GLY A 21 -42.99 9.26 31.69
CA GLY A 21 -44.44 9.46 31.56
C GLY A 21 -45.24 8.82 32.69
N VAL A 22 -44.90 7.59 33.09
CA VAL A 22 -45.55 6.88 34.20
C VAL A 22 -45.28 7.57 35.54
N PHE A 23 -44.04 7.99 35.82
CA PHE A 23 -43.70 8.71 37.04
C PHE A 23 -44.36 10.09 37.14
N ARG A 24 -44.56 10.76 36.00
CA ARG A 24 -45.37 11.99 35.95
C ARG A 24 -46.84 11.72 36.23
N LYS A 25 -47.44 10.69 35.64
CA LYS A 25 -48.85 10.35 35.85
C LYS A 25 -49.16 9.97 37.30
N LYS A 26 -48.19 9.40 38.00
CA LYS A 26 -48.29 9.01 39.43
C LYS A 26 -48.01 10.17 40.41
N GLY A 27 -47.70 11.37 39.90
CA GLY A 27 -47.45 12.57 40.70
C GLY A 27 -46.10 12.60 41.42
N TRP A 28 -45.22 11.63 41.16
CA TRP A 28 -43.91 11.54 41.82
C TRP A 28 -42.91 12.59 41.33
N VAL A 29 -43.12 13.14 40.13
CA VAL A 29 -42.20 14.07 39.49
C VAL A 29 -42.99 15.21 38.81
N GLY A 30 -42.63 16.46 39.12
CA GLY A 30 -43.21 17.64 38.47
C GLY A 30 -42.79 17.81 37.00
N LYS A 31 -43.47 18.69 36.25
CA LYS A 31 -43.24 18.86 34.79
C LYS A 31 -41.79 19.21 34.44
N ALA A 32 -41.18 20.12 35.19
CA ALA A 32 -39.79 20.55 34.99
C ALA A 32 -38.79 19.45 35.38
N ALA A 33 -38.99 18.80 36.54
CA ALA A 33 -38.12 17.71 36.99
C ALA A 33 -38.16 16.50 36.05
N GLY A 34 -39.31 16.17 35.47
CA GLY A 34 -39.43 15.08 34.50
C GLY A 34 -38.69 15.35 33.19
N ALA A 35 -38.68 16.60 32.72
CA ALA A 35 -37.92 17.01 31.54
C ALA A 35 -36.41 16.91 31.81
N VAL A 36 -35.95 17.34 32.99
CA VAL A 36 -34.53 17.24 33.38
C VAL A 36 -34.09 15.77 33.49
N ILE A 37 -34.88 14.91 34.12
CA ILE A 37 -34.56 13.47 34.24
C ILE A 37 -34.47 12.82 32.86
N PHE A 38 -35.38 13.16 31.94
CA PHE A 38 -35.34 12.65 30.57
C PHE A 38 -34.04 13.04 29.86
N VAL A 39 -33.66 14.32 29.93
CA VAL A 39 -32.41 14.81 29.31
C VAL A 39 -31.18 14.14 29.92
N VAL A 40 -31.11 14.03 31.25
CA VAL A 40 -29.99 13.37 31.94
C VAL A 40 -29.90 11.89 31.57
N ALA A 41 -31.03 11.19 31.46
CA ALA A 41 -31.05 9.79 31.05
C ALA A 41 -30.58 9.59 29.61
N ILE A 42 -30.94 10.49 28.69
CA ILE A 42 -30.45 10.46 27.30
C ILE A 42 -28.94 10.74 27.25
N ILE A 43 -28.44 11.71 28.01
CA ILE A 43 -27.00 12.00 28.10
C ILE A 43 -26.24 10.80 28.68
N GLY A 44 -26.74 10.22 29.78
CA GLY A 44 -26.15 9.04 30.41
C GLY A 44 -26.12 7.82 29.49
N TRP A 45 -27.21 7.59 28.75
CA TRP A 45 -27.26 6.55 27.72
C TRP A 45 -26.24 6.80 26.61
N ASN A 46 -26.14 8.04 26.10
CA ASN A 46 -25.20 8.38 25.03
C ASN A 46 -23.74 8.15 25.46
N LEU A 47 -23.39 8.56 26.69
CA LEU A 47 -22.07 8.30 27.26
C LEU A 47 -21.78 6.80 27.42
N PHE A 48 -22.77 6.02 27.89
CA PHE A 48 -22.65 4.57 28.00
C PHE A 48 -22.50 3.90 26.64
N ASP A 49 -23.30 4.31 25.65
CA ASP A 49 -23.25 3.77 24.30
C ASP A 49 -21.89 4.03 23.64
N VAL A 50 -21.44 5.29 23.67
CA VAL A 50 -20.17 5.72 23.04
C VAL A 50 -18.95 5.12 23.73
N HIS A 51 -18.92 5.03 25.06
CA HIS A 51 -17.73 4.54 25.77
C HIS A 51 -17.73 3.04 26.07
N TYR A 52 -18.87 2.36 26.00
CA TYR A 52 -18.96 0.96 26.42
C TYR A 52 -19.50 0.03 25.34
N LEU A 53 -20.62 0.39 24.69
CA LEU A 53 -21.28 -0.49 23.72
C LEU A 53 -20.66 -0.42 22.32
N ILE A 54 -20.40 0.77 21.78
CA ILE A 54 -19.78 0.97 20.46
C ILE A 54 -18.40 0.28 20.38
N PRO A 55 -17.49 0.43 21.37
CA PRO A 55 -16.22 -0.29 21.34
C PRO A 55 -16.40 -1.80 21.34
N ARG A 56 -17.38 -2.33 22.11
CA ARG A 56 -17.70 -3.76 22.24
C ARG A 56 -18.24 -4.42 20.99
N MET A 57 -18.94 -3.64 20.16
CA MET A 57 -19.50 -4.11 18.91
C MET A 57 -18.54 -3.96 17.72
N SER A 58 -17.36 -3.38 17.93
CA SER A 58 -16.33 -3.35 16.89
C SER A 58 -15.75 -4.75 16.65
N PRO A 59 -15.46 -5.15 15.40
CA PRO A 59 -14.81 -6.43 15.09
C PRO A 59 -13.48 -6.64 15.81
N ASP A 60 -12.86 -5.53 16.25
CA ASP A 60 -11.54 -5.49 16.86
C ASP A 60 -11.61 -5.42 18.40
N TYR A 61 -12.80 -5.59 18.99
CA TYR A 61 -12.97 -5.55 20.45
C TYR A 61 -12.22 -6.70 21.12
N GLY A 62 -11.39 -6.36 22.10
CA GLY A 62 -10.58 -7.33 22.84
C GLY A 62 -9.33 -7.81 22.10
N GLN A 63 -9.10 -7.36 20.86
CA GLN A 63 -7.84 -7.61 20.17
C GLN A 63 -6.73 -6.72 20.74
N THR A 64 -5.54 -7.29 20.92
CA THR A 64 -4.34 -6.51 21.18
C THR A 64 -4.00 -5.66 19.94
N GLU A 65 -3.26 -4.56 20.12
CA GLU A 65 -2.81 -3.75 18.98
C GLU A 65 -1.94 -4.57 18.00
N GLU A 66 -1.23 -5.58 18.52
CA GLU A 66 -0.54 -6.60 17.73
C GLU A 66 -1.48 -7.36 16.82
N GLN A 67 -2.59 -7.88 17.35
CA GLN A 67 -3.57 -8.66 16.59
C GLN A 67 -4.26 -7.82 15.51
N LYS A 68 -4.55 -6.54 15.81
CA LYS A 68 -5.12 -5.63 14.82
C LYS A 68 -4.15 -5.35 13.67
N PHE A 69 -2.88 -5.08 14.01
CA PHE A 69 -1.84 -4.85 13.00
C PHE A 69 -1.60 -6.12 12.17
N GLU A 70 -1.47 -7.27 12.81
CA GLU A 70 -1.32 -8.56 12.14
C GLU A 70 -2.51 -8.84 11.21
N SER A 71 -3.74 -8.69 11.68
CA SER A 71 -4.95 -8.91 10.85
C SER A 71 -4.98 -7.98 9.64
N ALA A 72 -4.60 -6.71 9.80
CA ALA A 72 -4.56 -5.75 8.70
C ALA A 72 -3.48 -6.11 7.66
N MET A 73 -2.27 -6.46 8.11
CA MET A 73 -1.17 -6.86 7.21
C MET A 73 -1.48 -8.17 6.49
N MET A 74 -2.06 -9.15 7.19
CA MET A 74 -2.41 -10.45 6.61
C MET A 74 -3.53 -10.37 5.56
N ALA A 75 -4.25 -9.25 5.46
CA ALA A 75 -5.18 -9.00 4.35
C ALA A 75 -4.45 -8.79 3.01
N MET A 76 -3.15 -8.49 3.03
CA MET A 76 -2.34 -8.30 1.83
C MET A 76 -1.52 -9.57 1.53
N PRO A 77 -1.60 -10.12 0.29
CA PRO A 77 -0.92 -11.37 -0.07
C PRO A 77 0.59 -11.39 0.20
N THR A 78 1.27 -10.25 0.01
CA THR A 78 2.72 -10.11 0.23
C THR A 78 3.12 -10.47 1.67
N PHE A 79 2.37 -10.02 2.67
CA PHE A 79 2.70 -10.31 4.07
C PHE A 79 2.42 -11.76 4.45
N GLN A 80 1.45 -12.41 3.80
CA GLN A 80 1.24 -13.85 3.96
C GLN A 80 2.49 -14.63 3.51
N VAL A 81 3.04 -14.29 2.35
CA VAL A 81 4.28 -14.90 1.83
C VAL A 81 5.45 -14.64 2.77
N ILE A 82 5.58 -13.42 3.29
CA ILE A 82 6.64 -13.08 4.25
C ILE A 82 6.55 -13.95 5.50
N LYS A 83 5.36 -14.08 6.09
CA LYS A 83 5.14 -14.93 7.26
C LYS A 83 5.46 -16.40 6.98
N GLU A 84 5.13 -16.90 5.78
CA GLU A 84 5.40 -18.28 5.35
C GLU A 84 6.90 -18.55 5.14
N GLN A 85 7.61 -17.63 4.47
CA GLN A 85 8.98 -17.88 3.97
C GLN A 85 10.09 -17.25 4.81
N ASP A 86 9.76 -16.24 5.61
CA ASP A 86 10.69 -15.51 6.46
C ASP A 86 10.02 -15.12 7.80
N PRO A 87 9.73 -16.10 8.67
CA PRO A 87 9.05 -15.85 9.93
C PRO A 87 9.86 -14.95 10.88
N ALA A 88 11.19 -14.93 10.74
CA ALA A 88 12.05 -14.06 11.54
C ALA A 88 11.88 -12.60 11.13
N PHE A 89 11.89 -12.30 9.83
CA PHE A 89 11.62 -10.96 9.34
C PHE A 89 10.17 -10.53 9.65
N TRP A 90 9.19 -11.41 9.50
CA TRP A 90 7.81 -11.15 9.91
C TRP A 90 7.72 -10.73 11.39
N GLN A 91 8.36 -11.50 12.27
CA GLN A 91 8.37 -11.22 13.71
C GLN A 91 9.04 -9.86 14.02
N HIS A 92 10.12 -9.52 13.31
CA HIS A 92 10.76 -8.21 13.42
C HIS A 92 9.82 -7.06 13.07
N ILE A 93 9.07 -7.17 11.97
CA ILE A 93 8.10 -6.14 11.54
C ILE A 93 6.98 -5.99 12.58
N LEU A 94 6.46 -7.10 13.12
CA LEU A 94 5.47 -7.07 14.20
C LEU A 94 6.04 -6.34 15.43
N GLU A 95 7.19 -6.74 15.93
CA GLU A 95 7.80 -6.15 17.13
C GLU A 95 8.11 -4.66 16.95
N LEU A 96 8.60 -4.26 15.78
CA LEU A 96 8.84 -2.86 15.44
C LEU A 96 7.54 -2.05 15.50
N SER A 97 6.46 -2.56 14.90
CA SER A 97 5.17 -1.87 14.89
C SER A 97 4.63 -1.64 16.31
N VAL A 98 4.79 -2.62 17.19
CA VAL A 98 4.37 -2.57 18.60
C VAL A 98 5.20 -1.57 19.39
N GLN A 99 6.51 -1.61 19.23
CA GLN A 99 7.42 -0.69 19.91
C GLN A 99 7.13 0.76 19.51
N MET A 100 6.92 1.02 18.22
CA MET A 100 6.57 2.35 17.71
C MET A 100 5.20 2.82 18.24
N LYS A 101 4.21 1.93 18.28
CA LYS A 101 2.89 2.25 18.83
C LYS A 101 2.96 2.58 20.33
N LYS A 102 3.73 1.80 21.11
CA LYS A 102 3.99 2.08 22.53
C LYS A 102 4.71 3.42 22.74
N ALA A 103 5.55 3.82 21.79
CA ALA A 103 6.21 5.13 21.76
C ALA A 103 5.30 6.28 21.27
N GLY A 104 3.99 6.04 21.07
CA GLY A 104 3.02 7.05 20.66
C GLY A 104 3.08 7.45 19.19
N LYS A 105 3.75 6.65 18.34
CA LYS A 105 3.80 6.91 16.89
C LYS A 105 2.45 6.66 16.24
N ASP A 106 2.12 7.47 15.25
CA ASP A 106 0.92 7.27 14.44
C ASP A 106 1.13 6.16 13.38
N GLN A 107 0.04 5.83 12.68
CA GLN A 107 0.05 4.76 11.68
C GLN A 107 0.97 5.07 10.49
N GLN A 108 1.05 6.32 10.05
CA GLN A 108 1.87 6.70 8.90
C GLN A 108 3.34 6.56 9.23
N GLN A 109 3.75 7.01 10.42
CA GLN A 109 5.14 6.85 10.90
C GLN A 109 5.56 5.38 10.99
N ILE A 110 4.65 4.49 11.37
CA ILE A 110 4.90 3.04 11.39
C ILE A 110 5.07 2.51 9.96
N ILE A 111 4.19 2.91 9.03
CA ILE A 111 4.30 2.53 7.61
C ILE A 111 5.63 3.01 7.02
N ASP A 112 6.00 4.27 7.25
CA ASP A 112 7.23 4.87 6.73
C ASP A 112 8.50 4.14 7.23
N ALA A 113 8.46 3.56 8.43
CA ALA A 113 9.55 2.77 8.99
C ALA A 113 9.62 1.33 8.45
N ILE A 114 8.48 0.74 8.10
CA ILE A 114 8.37 -0.66 7.65
C ILE A 114 8.54 -0.76 6.13
N GLN A 115 7.94 0.16 5.37
CA GLN A 115 7.87 0.11 3.92
C GLN A 115 9.24 -0.06 3.24
N PRO A 116 10.31 0.65 3.62
CA PRO A 116 11.63 0.46 3.00
C PRO A 116 12.19 -0.96 3.20
N GLN A 117 11.93 -1.57 4.36
CA GLN A 117 12.39 -2.93 4.67
C GLN A 117 11.65 -3.97 3.82
N ILE A 118 10.33 -3.80 3.66
CA ILE A 118 9.52 -4.64 2.77
C ILE A 118 10.02 -4.50 1.33
N LEU A 119 10.27 -3.26 0.88
CA LEU A 119 10.76 -3.00 -0.48
C LEU A 119 12.14 -3.66 -0.71
N GLN A 120 13.06 -3.55 0.25
CA GLN A 120 14.36 -4.20 0.15
C GLN A 120 14.23 -5.73 0.03
N LEU A 121 13.36 -6.35 0.83
CA LEU A 121 13.06 -7.77 0.72
C LEU A 121 12.46 -8.11 -0.65
N GLN A 122 11.48 -7.35 -1.12
CA GLN A 122 10.87 -7.54 -2.45
C GLN A 122 11.90 -7.47 -3.57
N MET A 123 12.80 -6.48 -3.54
CA MET A 123 13.87 -6.35 -4.54
C MET A 123 14.84 -7.52 -4.48
N ALA A 124 15.23 -7.98 -3.28
CA ALA A 124 16.06 -9.17 -3.13
C ALA A 124 15.39 -10.44 -3.66
N ARG A 125 14.07 -10.57 -3.48
CA ARG A 125 13.28 -11.68 -4.05
C ARG A 125 13.18 -11.58 -5.57
N LEU A 126 13.01 -10.39 -6.13
CA LEU A 126 12.95 -10.18 -7.59
C LEU A 126 14.20 -10.70 -8.30
N GLN A 127 15.38 -10.53 -7.68
CA GLN A 127 16.65 -11.05 -8.23
C GLN A 127 16.68 -12.58 -8.33
N GLN A 128 15.90 -13.28 -7.50
CA GLN A 128 15.85 -14.75 -7.45
C GLN A 128 14.55 -15.32 -8.04
N ALA A 129 13.62 -14.48 -8.48
CA ALA A 129 12.39 -14.93 -9.09
C ALA A 129 12.64 -15.43 -10.52
N PRO A 130 11.87 -16.42 -11.02
CA PRO A 130 11.91 -16.83 -12.42
C PRO A 130 11.63 -15.67 -13.41
N ASP A 131 12.11 -15.79 -14.65
CA ASP A 131 12.04 -14.72 -15.66
C ASP A 131 10.61 -14.22 -15.92
N ALA A 132 9.66 -15.14 -16.09
CA ALA A 132 8.25 -14.81 -16.26
C ALA A 132 7.69 -13.91 -15.13
N ASN A 133 8.11 -14.14 -13.88
CA ASN A 133 7.67 -13.32 -12.74
C ASN A 133 8.28 -11.92 -12.78
N VAL A 134 9.55 -11.80 -13.19
CA VAL A 134 10.24 -10.52 -13.31
C VAL A 134 9.66 -9.69 -14.46
N VAL A 135 9.37 -10.34 -15.59
CA VAL A 135 8.73 -9.69 -16.75
C VAL A 135 7.30 -9.24 -16.41
N GLU A 136 6.52 -10.07 -15.71
CA GLU A 136 5.17 -9.71 -15.27
C GLU A 136 5.19 -8.52 -14.29
N TYR A 137 6.13 -8.50 -13.35
CA TYR A 137 6.37 -7.35 -12.47
C TYR A 137 6.56 -6.06 -13.27
N MET A 138 7.40 -6.10 -14.32
CA MET A 138 7.69 -4.92 -15.11
C MET A 138 6.52 -4.51 -16.03
N LYS A 139 5.75 -5.46 -16.56
CA LYS A 139 4.52 -5.17 -17.32
C LYS A 139 3.51 -4.39 -16.47
N ILE A 140 3.28 -4.84 -15.23
CA ILE A 140 2.38 -4.15 -14.30
C ILE A 140 2.94 -2.77 -13.93
N ASN A 141 4.26 -2.64 -13.71
CA ASN A 141 4.88 -1.33 -13.50
C ASN A 141 4.63 -0.38 -14.67
N LEU A 142 4.79 -0.85 -15.91
CA LEU A 142 4.58 -0.03 -17.10
C LEU A 142 3.12 0.45 -17.21
N GLU A 143 2.16 -0.41 -16.87
CA GLU A 143 0.75 -0.03 -16.79
C GLU A 143 0.48 1.01 -15.69
N GLN A 144 1.13 0.90 -14.53
CA GLN A 144 1.03 1.90 -13.47
C GLN A 144 1.59 3.25 -13.91
N ILE A 145 2.72 3.26 -14.62
CA ILE A 145 3.29 4.50 -15.18
C ILE A 145 2.31 5.13 -16.18
N ALA A 146 1.69 4.34 -17.04
CA ALA A 146 0.69 4.82 -17.99
C ALA A 146 -0.54 5.43 -17.29
N GLN A 147 -1.06 4.81 -16.22
CA GLN A 147 -2.16 5.37 -15.44
C GLN A 147 -1.77 6.64 -14.68
N ALA A 148 -0.54 6.69 -14.15
CA ALA A 148 0.01 7.90 -13.55
C ALA A 148 0.08 9.04 -14.58
N GLN A 149 0.53 8.75 -15.81
CA GLN A 149 0.62 9.76 -16.86
C GLN A 149 -0.77 10.22 -17.33
N ALA A 150 -1.73 9.30 -17.44
CA ALA A 150 -3.11 9.64 -17.77
C ALA A 150 -3.74 10.60 -16.73
N SER A 151 -3.25 10.59 -15.49
CA SER A 151 -3.65 11.52 -14.43
C SER A 151 -2.86 12.85 -14.44
N GLY A 152 -1.82 12.96 -15.26
CA GLY A 152 -1.01 14.16 -15.46
C GLY A 152 0.48 13.87 -15.58
N ASP A 153 1.19 14.63 -16.42
CA ASP A 153 2.64 14.45 -16.60
C ASP A 153 3.43 14.67 -15.30
N ASP A 154 3.05 15.66 -14.48
CA ASP A 154 3.64 15.88 -13.15
C ASP A 154 3.41 14.68 -12.21
N VAL A 155 2.23 14.06 -12.27
CA VAL A 155 1.87 12.90 -11.46
C VAL A 155 2.76 11.71 -11.83
N CYS A 156 2.93 11.45 -13.13
CA CYS A 156 3.84 10.42 -13.60
C CYS A 156 5.30 10.70 -13.25
N PHE A 157 5.76 11.95 -13.39
CA PHE A 157 7.14 12.30 -13.03
C PHE A 157 7.42 12.04 -11.54
N ARG A 158 6.48 12.43 -10.66
CA ARG A 158 6.58 12.19 -9.21
C ARG A 158 6.43 10.72 -8.84
N PHE A 159 5.71 9.94 -9.64
CA PHE A 159 5.63 8.49 -9.48
C PHE A 159 6.96 7.81 -9.81
N LEU A 160 7.61 8.21 -10.91
CA LEU A 160 8.90 7.68 -11.36
C LEU A 160 10.09 8.16 -10.51
N PHE A 161 10.09 9.43 -10.13
CA PHE A 161 11.20 10.11 -9.47
C PHE A 161 10.78 10.80 -8.17
N PRO A 162 10.29 10.04 -7.16
CA PRO A 162 9.75 10.60 -5.92
C PRO A 162 10.79 11.41 -5.12
N ALA A 163 12.08 11.13 -5.30
CA ALA A 163 13.17 11.86 -4.64
C ALA A 163 13.36 13.31 -5.16
N VAL A 164 12.86 13.63 -6.36
CA VAL A 164 13.08 14.95 -7.01
C VAL A 164 11.98 15.95 -6.64
N LYS A 165 10.71 15.56 -6.81
CA LYS A 165 9.54 16.45 -6.61
C LYS A 165 8.59 15.95 -5.51
N GLY A 166 9.00 14.97 -4.72
CA GLY A 166 8.15 14.29 -3.75
C GLY A 166 7.22 13.28 -4.42
N GLY A 167 7.01 12.13 -3.77
CA GLY A 167 6.18 11.06 -4.30
C GLY A 167 4.68 11.41 -4.39
N ILE A 168 3.92 10.52 -5.04
CA ILE A 168 2.46 10.54 -5.04
C ILE A 168 1.91 9.44 -4.11
N ASN A 169 0.61 9.51 -3.80
CA ASN A 169 -0.10 8.37 -3.24
C ASN A 169 -0.67 7.51 -4.40
N PRO A 170 -0.13 6.31 -4.67
CA PRO A 170 -0.55 5.50 -5.81
C PRO A 170 -2.02 5.06 -5.72
N VAL A 171 -2.58 4.91 -4.51
CA VAL A 171 -3.97 4.48 -4.30
C VAL A 171 -4.99 5.48 -4.84
N LYS A 172 -4.59 6.76 -5.00
CA LYS A 172 -5.46 7.81 -5.55
C LYS A 172 -5.39 7.94 -7.06
N VAL A 173 -4.39 7.30 -7.69
CA VAL A 173 -4.02 7.53 -9.10
C VAL A 173 -4.15 6.25 -9.90
N ILE A 174 -3.74 5.13 -9.32
CA ILE A 174 -3.77 3.82 -9.94
C ILE A 174 -5.08 3.13 -9.57
N SER A 175 -5.71 2.54 -10.58
CA SER A 175 -6.93 1.76 -10.43
C SER A 175 -6.78 0.62 -9.42
N HIS A 176 -7.84 0.35 -8.66
CA HIS A 176 -7.87 -0.74 -7.69
C HIS A 176 -7.55 -2.10 -8.32
N GLU A 177 -7.97 -2.34 -9.56
CA GLU A 177 -7.66 -3.55 -10.31
C GLU A 177 -6.14 -3.74 -10.51
N VAL A 178 -5.45 -2.71 -11.00
CA VAL A 178 -4.00 -2.77 -11.21
C VAL A 178 -3.25 -2.91 -9.89
N LEU A 179 -3.70 -2.24 -8.82
CA LEU A 179 -3.12 -2.40 -7.49
C LEU A 179 -3.31 -3.82 -6.94
N ALA A 180 -4.48 -4.43 -7.13
CA ALA A 180 -4.74 -5.81 -6.72
C ALA A 180 -3.88 -6.80 -7.52
N ARG A 181 -3.81 -6.66 -8.84
CA ARG A 181 -2.92 -7.49 -9.67
C ARG A 181 -1.46 -7.34 -9.28
N ARG A 182 -1.03 -6.12 -8.93
CA ARG A 182 0.33 -5.85 -8.45
C ARG A 182 0.64 -6.62 -7.17
N THR A 183 -0.21 -6.51 -6.16
CA THR A 183 0.06 -7.18 -4.86
C THR A 183 0.04 -8.70 -5.01
N GLU A 184 -0.84 -9.26 -5.84
CA GLU A 184 -0.84 -10.68 -6.15
C GLU A 184 0.39 -11.12 -6.95
N SER A 185 0.81 -10.32 -7.94
CA SER A 185 2.01 -10.59 -8.74
C SER A 185 3.27 -10.57 -7.88
N ASP A 186 3.41 -9.57 -7.00
CA ASP A 186 4.50 -9.48 -6.04
C ASP A 186 4.52 -10.70 -5.12
N ALA A 187 3.37 -11.15 -4.61
CA ALA A 187 3.29 -12.34 -3.77
C ALA A 187 3.67 -13.62 -4.53
N ARG A 188 3.23 -13.79 -5.78
CA ARG A 188 3.64 -14.92 -6.64
C ARG A 188 5.15 -14.89 -6.92
N MET A 189 5.67 -13.72 -7.26
CA MET A 189 7.10 -13.48 -7.50
C MET A 189 7.93 -13.85 -6.27
N MET A 190 7.56 -13.32 -5.09
CA MET A 190 8.26 -13.61 -3.84
C MET A 190 8.22 -15.09 -3.50
N ARG A 191 7.05 -15.73 -3.70
CA ARG A 191 6.91 -17.16 -3.44
C ARG A 191 7.81 -17.99 -4.35
N ALA A 192 7.88 -17.65 -5.64
CA ALA A 192 8.69 -18.31 -6.65
C ALA A 192 10.20 -18.03 -6.52
N ALA A 193 10.58 -16.94 -5.86
CA ALA A 193 11.96 -16.61 -5.52
C ALA A 193 12.57 -17.50 -4.42
N TYR A 194 11.83 -18.51 -3.97
CA TYR A 194 12.26 -19.48 -2.98
C TYR A 194 12.11 -20.92 -3.48
N GLY A 195 12.84 -21.84 -2.85
CA GLY A 195 12.80 -23.25 -3.20
C GLY A 195 13.69 -23.63 -4.39
N PRO A 196 13.54 -24.87 -4.91
CA PRO A 196 14.48 -25.45 -5.88
C PRO A 196 14.43 -24.79 -7.26
N ASN A 197 13.34 -24.10 -7.60
CA ASN A 197 13.13 -23.48 -8.91
C ASN A 197 13.48 -21.98 -8.92
N LYS A 198 14.12 -21.48 -7.86
CA LYS A 198 14.56 -20.08 -7.82
C LYS A 198 15.59 -19.81 -8.92
N HIS A 199 15.57 -18.61 -9.46
CA HIS A 199 16.57 -18.13 -10.40
C HIS A 199 17.89 -17.84 -9.69
N THR A 200 19.00 -18.07 -10.38
CA THR A 200 20.33 -17.65 -9.94
C THR A 200 20.96 -16.84 -11.06
N VAL A 201 21.07 -15.53 -10.84
CA VAL A 201 21.66 -14.60 -11.81
C VAL A 201 23.11 -15.00 -12.09
N THR A 202 23.43 -15.22 -13.35
CA THR A 202 24.79 -15.57 -13.79
C THR A 202 25.58 -14.34 -14.26
N PRO A 203 26.92 -14.37 -14.23
CA PRO A 203 27.72 -13.30 -14.83
C PRO A 203 27.43 -13.08 -16.32
N GLN A 204 27.14 -14.16 -17.05
CA GLN A 204 26.79 -14.11 -18.47
C GLN A 204 25.46 -13.38 -18.69
N GLU A 205 24.45 -13.66 -17.85
CA GLU A 205 23.17 -12.94 -17.89
C GLU A 205 23.35 -11.45 -17.60
N LYS A 206 24.17 -11.09 -16.59
CA LYS A 206 24.48 -9.67 -16.31
C LYS A 206 25.15 -8.98 -17.51
N GLN A 207 26.13 -9.64 -18.13
CA GLN A 207 26.81 -9.10 -19.31
C GLN A 207 25.86 -8.95 -20.49
N GLN A 208 24.97 -9.92 -20.70
CA GLN A 208 23.95 -9.85 -21.75
C GLN A 208 22.96 -8.72 -21.48
N ALA A 209 22.48 -8.56 -20.24
CA ALA A 209 21.59 -7.48 -19.84
C ALA A 209 22.21 -6.09 -20.08
N LEU A 210 23.51 -5.93 -19.80
CA LEU A 210 24.25 -4.71 -20.13
C LEU A 210 24.29 -4.46 -21.65
N ALA A 211 24.56 -5.49 -22.45
CA ALA A 211 24.58 -5.39 -23.91
C ALA A 211 23.19 -5.04 -24.47
N ASP A 212 22.14 -5.65 -23.93
CA ASP A 212 20.75 -5.38 -24.32
C ASP A 212 20.34 -3.94 -23.98
N MET A 213 20.70 -3.43 -22.79
CA MET A 213 20.49 -2.02 -22.43
C MET A 213 21.23 -1.07 -23.37
N GLN A 214 22.48 -1.38 -23.71
CA GLN A 214 23.28 -0.58 -24.65
C GLN A 214 22.68 -0.57 -26.06
N ALA A 215 22.08 -1.69 -26.50
CA ALA A 215 21.44 -1.79 -27.81
C ALA A 215 20.15 -0.95 -27.91
N ILE A 216 19.44 -0.72 -26.80
CA ILE A 216 18.25 0.14 -26.74
C ILE A 216 18.61 1.64 -26.83
N GLY A 217 19.78 2.02 -26.32
CA GLY A 217 20.23 3.41 -26.22
C GLY A 217 20.10 4.25 -27.50
N PRO A 218 20.62 3.80 -28.67
CA PRO A 218 20.57 4.58 -29.90
C PRO A 218 19.16 5.00 -30.33
N ALA A 219 18.16 4.13 -30.21
CA ALA A 219 16.79 4.44 -30.56
C ALA A 219 16.20 5.54 -29.64
N LEU A 220 16.53 5.49 -28.35
CA LEU A 220 16.12 6.52 -27.40
C LEU A 220 16.84 7.85 -27.65
N VAL A 221 18.15 7.82 -27.91
CA VAL A 221 18.93 9.04 -28.26
C VAL A 221 18.38 9.69 -29.52
N GLN A 222 18.01 8.90 -30.54
CA GLN A 222 17.41 9.43 -31.76
C GLN A 222 16.08 10.16 -31.48
N ARG A 223 15.27 9.67 -30.54
CA ARG A 223 13.95 10.22 -30.23
C ARG A 223 13.99 11.38 -29.23
N TYR A 224 14.86 11.30 -28.23
CA TYR A 224 14.90 12.21 -27.08
C TYR A 224 16.11 13.15 -27.09
N GLY A 225 17.11 12.92 -27.94
CA GLY A 225 18.30 13.75 -28.00
C GLY A 225 19.00 13.85 -26.65
N GLN A 226 19.29 15.07 -26.19
CA GLN A 226 19.92 15.33 -24.89
C GLN A 226 19.03 14.99 -23.70
N ASP A 227 17.71 14.86 -23.89
CA ASP A 227 16.79 14.49 -22.79
C ASP A 227 16.99 13.04 -22.32
N ILE A 228 17.79 12.23 -23.04
CA ILE A 228 18.21 10.91 -22.56
C ILE A 228 18.93 10.96 -21.21
N ASP A 229 19.60 12.09 -20.92
CA ASP A 229 20.30 12.33 -19.65
C ASP A 229 19.37 12.30 -18.44
N ILE A 230 18.04 12.43 -18.63
CA ILE A 230 17.06 12.32 -17.54
C ILE A 230 17.10 10.92 -16.89
N MET A 231 17.47 9.88 -17.65
CA MET A 231 17.58 8.51 -17.13
C MET A 231 18.67 8.38 -16.06
N SER A 232 19.76 9.15 -16.16
CA SER A 232 20.87 9.13 -15.20
C SER A 232 20.80 10.28 -14.19
N ASP A 233 20.22 11.41 -14.56
CA ASP A 233 19.96 12.54 -13.68
C ASP A 233 18.50 13.03 -13.81
N PRO A 234 17.60 12.48 -12.99
CA PRO A 234 16.19 12.86 -13.00
C PRO A 234 15.92 14.36 -12.78
N ASN A 235 16.85 15.12 -12.17
CA ASN A 235 16.67 16.57 -11.97
C ASN A 235 16.59 17.33 -13.30
N LYS A 236 17.23 16.83 -14.37
CA LYS A 236 17.13 17.40 -15.72
C LYS A 236 15.73 17.28 -16.33
N GLY A 237 14.88 16.44 -15.74
CA GLY A 237 13.49 16.27 -16.15
C GLY A 237 12.51 17.27 -15.54
N VAL A 238 12.96 18.13 -14.60
CA VAL A 238 12.10 19.17 -14.02
C VAL A 238 11.74 20.20 -15.10
N GLY A 239 10.44 20.43 -15.31
CA GLY A 239 9.92 21.24 -16.42
C GLY A 239 9.85 20.49 -17.76
N LYS A 240 10.22 19.20 -17.79
CA LYS A 240 10.15 18.27 -18.92
C LYS A 240 9.44 16.97 -18.54
N GLU A 241 8.47 17.05 -17.63
CA GLU A 241 7.83 15.88 -17.00
C GLU A 241 7.24 14.91 -18.03
N LYS A 242 6.59 15.44 -19.07
CA LYS A 242 6.05 14.65 -20.18
C LYS A 242 7.13 13.86 -20.92
N VAL A 243 8.28 14.49 -21.15
CA VAL A 243 9.41 13.89 -21.86
C VAL A 243 10.01 12.78 -21.01
N ALA A 244 10.24 13.03 -19.72
CA ALA A 244 10.73 12.05 -18.76
C ALA A 244 9.83 10.81 -18.69
N CYS A 245 8.51 11.02 -18.59
CA CYS A 245 7.52 9.94 -18.59
C CYS A 245 7.50 9.13 -19.87
N GLY A 246 7.56 9.80 -21.03
CA GLY A 246 7.65 9.11 -22.32
C GLY A 246 8.94 8.30 -22.43
N LEU A 247 10.07 8.89 -22.03
CA LEU A 247 11.38 8.26 -22.10
C LEU A 247 11.45 6.95 -21.29
N VAL A 248 10.97 6.98 -20.05
CA VAL A 248 10.95 5.78 -19.19
C VAL A 248 10.00 4.71 -19.74
N GLN A 249 8.83 5.09 -20.25
CA GLN A 249 7.89 4.14 -20.85
C GLN A 249 8.45 3.51 -22.12
N ASP A 250 9.06 4.30 -23.01
CA ASP A 250 9.68 3.81 -24.24
C ASP A 250 10.85 2.87 -23.95
N PHE A 251 11.68 3.19 -22.94
CA PHE A 251 12.76 2.31 -22.50
C PHE A 251 12.21 0.96 -22.05
N TRP A 252 11.27 0.94 -21.09
CA TRP A 252 10.72 -0.31 -20.58
C TRP A 252 9.89 -1.07 -21.61
N SER A 253 9.23 -0.39 -22.54
CA SER A 253 8.53 -1.02 -23.66
C SER A 253 9.50 -1.77 -24.59
N GLN A 254 10.67 -1.18 -24.87
CA GLN A 254 11.70 -1.85 -25.66
C GLN A 254 12.34 -3.02 -24.90
N VAL A 255 12.58 -2.88 -23.60
CA VAL A 255 13.05 -3.98 -22.74
C VAL A 255 12.05 -5.15 -22.77
N LEU A 256 10.76 -4.88 -22.61
CA LEU A 256 9.70 -5.90 -22.63
C LEU A 256 9.45 -6.53 -24.01
N ALA A 257 10.01 -5.95 -25.08
CA ALA A 257 9.99 -6.52 -26.42
C ALA A 257 11.15 -7.50 -26.69
N LEU A 258 12.15 -7.56 -25.82
CA LEU A 258 13.23 -8.56 -25.87
C LEU A 258 12.69 -9.97 -25.57
N PRO A 259 13.44 -11.04 -25.90
CA PRO A 259 13.14 -12.38 -25.39
C PRO A 259 13.02 -12.37 -23.87
N GLU A 260 12.14 -13.22 -23.30
CA GLU A 260 11.78 -13.16 -21.88
C GLU A 260 12.99 -13.16 -20.93
N ALA A 261 13.97 -14.04 -21.18
CA ALA A 261 15.19 -14.13 -20.38
C ALA A 261 16.04 -12.85 -20.44
N ASN A 262 16.13 -12.23 -21.62
CA ASN A 262 16.84 -10.97 -21.83
C ASN A 262 16.13 -9.81 -21.13
N ALA A 263 14.80 -9.71 -21.28
CA ALA A 263 13.98 -8.71 -20.61
C ALA A 263 14.11 -8.83 -19.08
N ALA A 264 14.00 -10.05 -18.54
CA ALA A 264 14.17 -10.33 -17.12
C ALA A 264 15.58 -9.94 -16.62
N GLY A 265 16.62 -10.28 -17.40
CA GLY A 265 18.00 -9.89 -17.11
C GLY A 265 18.17 -8.38 -16.98
N VAL A 266 17.62 -7.60 -17.93
CA VAL A 266 17.65 -6.12 -17.88
C VAL A 266 16.89 -5.58 -16.67
N VAL A 267 15.70 -6.10 -16.38
CA VAL A 267 14.91 -5.68 -15.21
C VAL A 267 15.67 -5.95 -13.90
N ARG A 268 16.27 -7.14 -13.76
CA ARG A 268 17.08 -7.48 -12.58
C ARG A 268 18.28 -6.56 -12.44
N LEU A 269 19.00 -6.31 -13.53
CA LEU A 269 20.16 -5.43 -13.52
C LEU A 269 19.78 -4.00 -13.13
N ALA A 270 18.76 -3.42 -13.75
CA ALA A 270 18.32 -2.05 -13.50
C ALA A 270 17.80 -1.82 -12.07
N LEU A 271 17.29 -2.88 -11.42
CA LEU A 271 16.81 -2.85 -10.04
C LEU A 271 17.81 -3.44 -9.04
N SER A 272 19.04 -3.73 -9.48
CA SER A 272 20.07 -4.26 -8.59
C SER A 272 20.64 -3.14 -7.70
N PRO A 273 21.17 -3.48 -6.52
CA PRO A 273 21.85 -2.50 -5.67
C PRO A 273 23.09 -1.85 -6.33
N GLU A 274 23.61 -2.42 -7.41
CA GLU A 274 24.78 -1.91 -8.12
C GLU A 274 24.41 -0.71 -9.03
N MET A 275 23.13 -0.56 -9.36
CA MET A 275 22.59 0.46 -10.25
C MET A 275 21.79 1.56 -9.53
N GLN A 276 21.59 1.44 -8.20
CA GLN A 276 20.89 2.40 -7.34
C GLN A 276 21.89 3.27 -6.57
#